data_AF-A0A9P9YBM9-F1
#
_entry.id   AF-A0A9P9YBM9-F1
#
_cell.length_a   1.000
_cell.length_b   1.000
_cell.length_c   1.000
_cell.angle_alpha   90.00
_cell.angle_beta   90.00
_cell.angle_gamma   90.00
#
_symmetry.space_group_name_H-M   'P 1'
#
loop_
_entity.id
_entity.type
_entity.pdbx_description
1 polymer ?
#
loop_
_entity_poly.entity_id
_entity_poly.type
_entity_poly.pdbx_seq_one_letter_code
_entity_poly.pdbx_strand_id
1 'polypeptide(L)'
;MGRSQNYSVISMCSKLRNWNCFEIHSERAPENEWLDIFPHPVFSSDGSSFLLLASIQESGQYQFTHIKHITTSERRASVISHGRYEVSNIKDTLQN
;
A
#
# COMPACT_ATOMS: atom_id res chain seq x y z
N MET A 1 25.06 11.57 -6.89
CA MET A 1 24.37 10.58 -6.03
C MET A 1 22.90 10.96 -5.97
N GLY A 2 22.00 10.04 -6.36
CA GLY A 2 20.56 10.24 -6.28
C GLY A 2 19.98 9.79 -4.94
N ARG A 3 18.79 10.29 -4.58
CA ARG A 3 18.04 9.83 -3.40
C ARG A 3 17.46 8.43 -3.67
N SER A 4 17.65 7.50 -2.75
CA SER A 4 17.09 6.14 -2.87
C SER A 4 15.56 6.15 -2.87
N GLN A 5 14.95 5.30 -3.70
CA GLN A 5 13.50 5.13 -3.88
C GLN A 5 13.02 3.79 -3.27
N ASN A 6 13.54 3.44 -2.10
CA ASN A 6 13.27 2.16 -1.43
C ASN A 6 12.39 2.30 -0.19
N TYR A 7 11.75 3.46 0.02
CA TYR A 7 10.90 3.71 1.18
C TYR A 7 9.72 4.61 0.80
N SER A 8 8.50 4.10 1.01
CA SER A 8 7.25 4.81 0.78
C SER A 8 6.51 4.99 2.09
N VAL A 9 5.92 6.16 2.30
CA VAL A 9 5.21 6.51 3.53
C VAL A 9 3.86 7.11 3.16
N ILE A 10 2.80 6.55 3.74
CA ILE A 10 1.46 7.11 3.68
C ILE A 10 1.23 7.82 5.03
N SER A 11 0.96 9.12 4.96
CA SER A 11 0.69 9.95 6.12
C SER A 11 -0.73 10.50 6.07
N MET A 12 -1.37 10.61 7.24
CA MET A 12 -2.66 11.27 7.38
C MET A 12 -2.48 12.58 8.13
N CYS A 13 -2.95 13.68 7.53
CA CYS A 13 -2.93 15.01 8.12
C CYS A 13 -4.35 15.41 8.53
N SER A 14 -4.52 16.00 9.70
CA SER A 14 -5.84 16.35 10.21
C SER A 14 -5.93 17.82 10.63
N LYS A 15 -6.98 18.51 10.16
CA LYS A 15 -7.31 19.87 10.62
C LYS A 15 -7.50 19.92 12.14
N LEU A 16 -8.10 18.88 12.75
CA LEU A 16 -8.30 18.80 14.21
C LEU A 16 -6.98 18.77 15.00
N ARG A 17 -5.87 18.43 14.33
CA ARG A 17 -4.52 18.46 14.90
C ARG A 17 -3.65 19.53 14.25
N ASN A 18 -4.21 20.67 13.86
CA ASN A 18 -3.49 21.78 13.22
C ASN A 18 -2.69 21.36 11.98
N TRP A 19 -3.25 20.48 11.16
CA TRP A 19 -2.60 19.91 9.97
C TRP A 19 -1.33 19.10 10.25
N ASN A 20 -1.08 18.71 11.51
CA ASN A 20 -0.03 17.76 11.82
C ASN A 20 -0.33 16.43 11.11
N CYS A 21 0.71 15.89 10.46
CA CYS A 21 0.66 14.62 9.76
C CYS A 21 1.31 13.54 10.61
N PHE A 22 0.72 12.35 10.60
CA PHE A 22 1.27 11.18 11.26
C PHE A 22 1.32 10.03 10.26
N GLU A 23 2.39 9.25 10.34
CA GLU A 23 2.52 8.03 9.56
C GLU A 23 1.44 7.02 9.95
N ILE A 24 0.68 6.57 8.95
CA ILE A 24 -0.33 5.54 9.08
C ILE A 24 0.12 4.21 8.46
N HIS A 25 1.04 4.25 7.49
CA HIS A 25 1.63 3.07 6.87
C HIS A 25 2.95 3.41 6.19
N SER A 26 3.84 2.43 6.10
CA SER A 26 5.10 2.53 5.38
C SER A 26 5.43 1.22 4.69
N GLU A 27 6.02 1.29 3.50
CA GLU A 27 6.60 0.14 2.81
C GLU A 27 8.09 0.38 2.55
N ARG A 28 8.89 -0.68 2.63
CA ARG A 28 10.32 -0.63 2.40
C ARG A 28 10.70 -1.76 1.46
N ALA A 29 11.46 -1.44 0.43
CA ALA A 29 11.96 -2.45 -0.49
C ALA A 29 13.01 -3.33 0.24
N PRO A 30 13.21 -4.57 -0.24
CA PRO A 30 14.36 -5.39 0.14
C PRO A 30 15.70 -4.69 -0.13
N GLU A 31 16.77 -5.27 0.39
CA GLU A 31 18.11 -4.73 0.20
C GLU A 31 18.49 -4.69 -1.29
N ASN A 32 19.08 -3.57 -1.73
CA ASN A 32 19.46 -3.32 -3.13
C ASN A 32 18.31 -3.30 -4.14
N GLU A 33 17.06 -3.16 -3.68
CA GLU A 33 15.87 -3.01 -4.51
C GLU A 33 15.21 -1.63 -4.33
N TRP A 34 14.25 -1.32 -5.21
CA TRP A 34 13.39 -0.14 -5.13
C TRP A 34 11.94 -0.56 -4.98
N LEU A 35 11.09 0.38 -4.56
CA LEU A 35 9.65 0.16 -4.58
C LEU A 35 9.10 0.49 -5.97
N ASP A 36 8.15 -0.31 -6.43
CA ASP A 36 7.38 0.01 -7.62
C ASP A 36 6.48 1.23 -7.40
N ILE A 37 6.18 1.96 -8.48
CA ILE A 37 5.31 3.13 -8.45
C ILE A 37 3.87 2.67 -8.67
N PHE A 38 3.10 2.61 -7.58
CA PHE A 38 1.68 2.28 -7.62
C PHE A 38 0.78 3.52 -7.59
N PRO A 39 -0.47 3.41 -8.09
CA PRO A 39 -1.49 4.44 -7.91
C PRO A 39 -1.73 4.78 -6.43
N HIS A 40 -2.34 5.95 -6.20
CA HIS A 40 -2.66 6.38 -4.85
C HIS A 40 -3.60 5.38 -4.14
N PRO A 41 -3.52 5.27 -2.81
CA PRO A 41 -4.43 4.42 -2.05
C PRO A 41 -5.91 4.81 -2.24
N VAL A 42 -6.79 3.83 -2.15
CA VAL A 42 -8.25 4.03 -2.17
C VAL A 42 -8.75 3.91 -0.74
N PHE A 43 -9.16 5.04 -0.17
CA PHE A 43 -9.66 5.10 1.20
C PHE A 43 -11.13 4.68 1.28
N SER A 44 -11.47 3.99 2.35
CA SER A 44 -12.86 3.82 2.80
C SER A 44 -13.50 5.18 3.09
N SER A 45 -14.83 5.25 2.99
CA SER A 45 -15.58 6.51 3.16
C SER A 45 -15.38 7.17 4.52
N ASP A 46 -15.08 6.38 5.56
CA ASP A 46 -14.84 6.86 6.92
C ASP A 46 -13.33 7.08 7.24
N GLY A 47 -12.44 6.72 6.31
CA GLY A 47 -10.98 6.80 6.49
C GLY A 47 -10.41 5.80 7.51
N SER A 48 -11.20 4.82 7.97
CA SER A 48 -10.76 3.80 8.93
C SER A 48 -9.80 2.78 8.30
N SER A 49 -9.86 2.63 6.98
CA SER A 49 -9.01 1.73 6.22
C SER A 49 -8.78 2.22 4.79
N PHE A 50 -7.80 1.64 4.10
CA PHE A 50 -7.56 1.87 2.69
C PHE A 50 -6.99 0.64 1.99
N LEU A 51 -7.14 0.61 0.68
CA LEU A 51 -6.52 -0.37 -0.21
C LEU A 51 -5.34 0.26 -0.94
N LEU A 52 -4.24 -0.47 -1.07
CA LEU A 52 -3.13 -0.15 -1.96
C LEU A 52 -2.72 -1.38 -2.78
N LEU A 53 -2.00 -1.14 -3.87
CA LEU A 53 -1.28 -2.19 -4.58
C LEU A 53 0.12 -2.33 -3.98
N ALA A 54 0.59 -3.55 -3.80
CA ALA A 54 1.93 -3.86 -3.31
C ALA A 54 2.45 -5.14 -3.96
N SER A 55 3.77 -5.25 -4.08
CA SER A 55 4.44 -6.48 -4.54
C SER A 55 4.46 -7.49 -3.40
N ILE A 56 3.77 -8.62 -3.58
CA ILE A 56 3.58 -9.67 -2.58
C ILE A 56 4.28 -10.94 -3.04
N GLN A 57 5.00 -11.59 -2.12
CA GLN A 57 5.62 -12.89 -2.36
C GLN A 57 4.57 -14.00 -2.19
N GLU A 58 4.12 -14.57 -3.31
CA GLU A 58 3.08 -15.61 -3.34
C GLU A 58 3.68 -17.03 -3.34
N SER A 59 4.73 -17.29 -4.12
CA SER A 59 5.36 -18.62 -4.18
C SER A 59 6.83 -18.56 -4.60
N GLY A 60 7.72 -19.11 -3.77
CA GLY A 60 9.15 -19.17 -4.06
C GLY A 60 9.77 -17.78 -4.19
N GLN A 61 10.43 -17.52 -5.33
CA GLN A 61 11.09 -16.24 -5.63
C GLN A 61 10.23 -15.28 -6.47
N TYR A 62 8.97 -15.64 -6.74
CA TYR A 62 8.09 -14.80 -7.57
C TYR A 62 7.29 -13.85 -6.69
N GLN A 63 7.30 -12.57 -7.09
CA GLN A 63 6.45 -11.53 -6.55
C GLN A 63 5.40 -11.16 -7.60
N PHE A 64 4.19 -10.89 -7.15
CA PHE A 64 3.09 -10.40 -7.98
C PHE A 64 2.46 -9.17 -7.32
N THR A 65 1.99 -8.22 -8.13
CA THR A 65 1.26 -7.06 -7.61
C THR A 65 -0.14 -7.46 -7.16
N HIS A 66 -0.45 -7.21 -5.89
CA HIS A 66 -1.71 -7.58 -5.26
C HIS A 66 -2.26 -6.48 -4.38
N ILE A 67 -3.54 -6.61 -4.01
CA ILE A 67 -4.25 -5.67 -3.17
C ILE A 67 -3.96 -5.97 -1.70
N LYS A 68 -3.53 -4.93 -0.99
CA LYS A 68 -3.30 -4.91 0.44
C LYS A 68 -4.32 -4.01 1.12
N HIS A 69 -5.02 -4.54 2.11
CA HIS A 69 -5.94 -3.80 2.97
C HIS A 69 -5.24 -3.40 4.26
N ILE A 70 -5.28 -2.09 4.56
CA ILE A 70 -4.66 -1.50 5.74
C ILE A 70 -5.74 -0.88 6.63
N THR A 71 -5.74 -1.23 7.91
CA THR A 71 -6.57 -0.56 8.93
C THR A 71 -5.75 0.53 9.64
N THR A 72 -6.26 1.76 9.67
CA THR A 72 -5.51 2.92 10.18
C THR A 72 -5.41 2.94 11.70
N SER A 73 -6.43 2.43 12.40
CA SER A 73 -6.49 2.36 13.86
C SER A 73 -5.56 1.30 14.45
N GLU A 74 -5.48 0.12 13.83
CA GLU A 74 -4.73 -1.02 14.35
C GLU A 74 -3.34 -1.17 13.70
N ARG A 75 -3.04 -0.36 12.67
CA ARG A 75 -1.85 -0.49 11.82
C ARG A 75 -1.65 -1.92 11.29
N ARG A 76 -2.76 -2.63 11.09
CA ARG A 76 -2.73 -3.99 10.54
C ARG A 76 -2.78 -3.94 9.03
N ALA A 77 -2.08 -4.88 8.41
CA ALA A 77 -2.08 -5.08 6.99
C ALA A 77 -2.50 -6.52 6.68
N SER A 78 -3.37 -6.69 5.69
CA SER A 78 -3.75 -8.00 5.16
C SER A 78 -3.68 -7.96 3.64
N VAL A 79 -3.25 -9.05 3.02
CA VAL A 79 -3.30 -9.22 1.57
C VAL A 79 -4.63 -9.89 1.23
N ILE A 80 -5.42 -9.28 0.34
CA ILE A 80 -6.79 -9.72 0.05
C ILE A 80 -6.98 -10.29 -1.36
N SER A 81 -5.93 -10.25 -2.20
CA SER A 81 -5.87 -10.92 -3.50
C SER A 81 -4.61 -11.76 -3.59
N HIS A 82 -4.67 -12.90 -4.26
CA HIS A 82 -3.56 -13.85 -4.40
C HIS A 82 -3.62 -14.54 -5.76
N GLY A 83 -2.49 -15.15 -6.18
CA GLY A 83 -2.38 -15.93 -7.41
C GLY A 83 -1.22 -15.51 -8.31
N ARG A 84 -1.08 -16.19 -9.45
CA ARG A 84 -0.02 -15.93 -10.43
C ARG A 84 -0.46 -14.93 -11.51
N TYR A 85 -0.88 -13.76 -11.07
CA TYR A 85 -1.29 -12.64 -11.93
C TYR A 85 -1.09 -11.32 -11.20
N GLU A 86 -1.06 -10.22 -11.94
CA GLU A 86 -0.90 -8.89 -11.37
C GLU A 86 -2.23 -8.12 -11.39
N VAL A 87 -2.51 -7.44 -10.29
CA VAL A 87 -3.61 -6.46 -10.23
C VAL A 87 -3.08 -5.12 -10.68
N SER A 88 -3.64 -4.58 -11.76
CA SER A 88 -3.26 -3.27 -12.32
C SER A 88 -4.06 -2.11 -11.73
N ASN A 89 -5.31 -2.36 -11.33
CA ASN A 89 -6.19 -1.32 -10.80
C ASN A 89 -7.18 -1.89 -9.76
N ILE A 90 -7.25 -1.23 -8.61
CA ILE A 90 -8.15 -1.62 -7.50
C ILE A 90 -9.63 -1.49 -7.92
N LYS A 91 -9.95 -0.59 -8.86
CA LYS A 91 -11.34 -0.42 -9.33
C LYS A 91 -11.84 -1.61 -10.13
N ASP A 92 -10.96 -2.32 -10.82
CA ASP A 92 -11.34 -3.47 -11.66
C ASP A 92 -11.82 -4.65 -10.80
N THR A 93 -11.38 -4.73 -9.54
CA THR A 93 -11.85 -5.72 -8.57
C THR A 93 -13.17 -5.39 -7.88
N LEU A 94 -13.71 -4.16 -8.04
CA LEU A 94 -14.97 -3.72 -7.40
C LEU A 94 -16.20 -3.86 -8.32
N GLN A 95 -16.05 -4.47 -9.50
CA GLN A 95 -17.10 -4.57 -10.53
C GLN A 95 -17.81 -5.94 -10.61
N ASN A 96 -17.58 -6.85 -9.65
CA ASN A 96 -18.29 -8.12 -9.54
C ASN A 96 -19.23 -8.14 -8.32
#